data_AF-A0A956K0U5-F1
#
_entry.id   AF-A0A956K0U5-F1
#
_cell.length_a   1.000
_cell.length_b   1.000
_cell.length_c   1.000
_cell.angle_alpha   90.00
_cell.angle_beta   90.00
_cell.angle_gamma   90.00
#
_symmetry.space_group_name_H-M   'P 1'
#
loop_
_entity.id
_entity.type
_entity.pdbx_description
1 polymer ?
#
loop_
_entity_poly.entity_id
_entity_poly.type
_entity_poly.pdbx_seq_one_letter_code
_entity_poly.pdbx_strand_id
1 'polypeptide(L)'
;EARKAAAEADRVAAAAAATSKDLDEKADAYASAETGDVNILISAANTSIASGKLSEAKRDLDKAAKQIEESGEKVPAIKYSYARLYDAMAKRAKSPEERIGLLEKAQQQYDAFAATGAGAKVARARERSDEITEEIAELQGGAP
;
A
#
# COMPACT_ATOMS: atom_id res chain seq x y z
N GLU A 1 -33.89 -15.10 30.79
CA GLU A 1 -33.97 -14.64 29.38
C GLU A 1 -32.65 -14.07 28.85
N ALA A 2 -31.90 -13.28 29.62
CA ALA A 2 -30.60 -12.70 29.19
C ALA A 2 -29.57 -13.69 28.61
N ARG A 3 -29.43 -14.91 29.17
CA ARG A 3 -28.51 -15.94 28.64
C ARG A 3 -28.93 -16.52 27.28
N LYS A 4 -30.23 -16.55 26.96
CA LYS A 4 -30.72 -16.98 25.64
C LYS A 4 -30.44 -15.91 24.59
N ALA A 5 -30.68 -14.63 24.93
CA ALA A 5 -30.38 -13.50 24.05
C ALA A 5 -28.88 -13.36 23.75
N ALA A 6 -28.00 -13.61 24.73
CA ALA A 6 -26.55 -13.61 24.50
C ALA A 6 -26.09 -14.75 23.56
N ALA A 7 -26.60 -15.96 23.75
CA ALA A 7 -26.27 -17.10 22.89
C ALA A 7 -26.79 -16.94 21.44
N GLU A 8 -27.90 -16.22 21.27
CA GLU A 8 -28.47 -15.90 19.97
C GLU A 8 -27.66 -14.79 19.27
N ALA A 9 -27.22 -13.77 20.00
CA ALA A 9 -26.31 -12.75 19.50
C ALA A 9 -24.95 -13.33 19.05
N ASP A 10 -24.38 -14.25 19.84
CA ASP A 10 -23.12 -14.91 19.49
C ASP A 10 -23.25 -15.79 18.24
N ARG A 11 -24.38 -16.49 18.07
CA ARG A 11 -24.66 -17.25 16.84
C ARG A 11 -24.81 -16.37 15.62
N VAL A 12 -25.51 -15.25 15.75
CA VAL A 12 -25.69 -14.28 14.66
C VAL A 12 -24.34 -13.65 14.29
N ALA A 13 -23.50 -13.31 15.28
CA ALA A 13 -22.15 -12.79 15.06
C ALA A 13 -21.24 -13.83 14.37
N ALA A 14 -21.30 -15.10 14.79
CA ALA A 14 -20.55 -16.18 14.16
C ALA A 14 -21.01 -16.45 12.72
N ALA A 15 -22.33 -16.42 12.47
CA ALA A 15 -22.89 -16.57 11.13
C ALA A 15 -22.52 -15.38 10.23
N ALA A 16 -22.53 -14.16 10.76
CA ALA A 16 -22.09 -12.96 10.04
C ALA A 16 -20.59 -13.00 9.70
N ALA A 17 -19.75 -13.47 10.63
CA ALA A 17 -18.31 -13.64 10.40
C ALA A 17 -18.02 -14.74 9.35
N ALA A 18 -18.74 -15.86 9.40
CA ALA A 18 -18.61 -16.93 8.40
C ALA A 18 -19.08 -16.47 7.02
N THR A 19 -20.16 -15.70 6.95
CA THR A 19 -20.68 -15.13 5.69
C THR A 19 -19.72 -14.08 5.13
N SER A 20 -19.12 -13.23 5.99
CA SER A 20 -18.09 -12.28 5.58
C SER A 20 -16.88 -13.00 4.99
N LYS A 21 -16.42 -14.09 5.62
CA LYS A 21 -15.27 -14.86 5.14
C LYS A 21 -15.57 -15.58 3.82
N ASP A 22 -16.75 -16.16 3.65
CA ASP A 22 -17.18 -16.78 2.38
C ASP A 22 -17.35 -15.73 1.26
N LEU A 23 -17.80 -14.51 1.60
CA LEU A 23 -17.84 -13.39 0.67
C LEU A 23 -16.45 -12.87 0.32
N ASP A 24 -15.52 -12.81 1.27
CA ASP A 24 -14.12 -12.41 1.05
C ASP A 24 -13.39 -13.45 0.18
N GLU A 25 -13.58 -14.74 0.44
CA GLU A 25 -12.99 -15.83 -0.38
C GLU A 25 -13.58 -15.85 -1.80
N LYS A 26 -14.88 -15.59 -1.95
CA LYS A 26 -15.52 -15.43 -3.27
C LYS A 26 -15.06 -14.16 -3.96
N ALA A 27 -14.92 -13.05 -3.25
CA ALA A 27 -14.39 -11.80 -3.80
C ALA A 27 -12.93 -11.97 -4.25
N ASP A 28 -12.11 -12.69 -3.48
CA ASP A 28 -10.74 -13.05 -3.85
C ASP A 28 -10.69 -14.00 -5.07
N ALA A 29 -11.65 -14.93 -5.18
CA ALA A 29 -11.74 -15.85 -6.32
C ALA A 29 -12.25 -15.17 -7.60
N TYR A 30 -13.25 -14.29 -7.50
CA TYR A 30 -13.74 -13.46 -8.62
C TYR A 30 -12.71 -12.41 -9.02
N ALA A 31 -12.06 -11.77 -8.04
CA ALA A 31 -10.92 -10.90 -8.29
C ALA A 31 -9.84 -11.68 -9.06
N SER A 32 -9.37 -12.81 -8.57
CA SER A 32 -8.31 -13.57 -9.26
C SER A 32 -8.67 -14.04 -10.68
N ALA A 33 -9.97 -14.20 -11.01
CA ALA A 33 -10.44 -14.58 -12.34
C ALA A 33 -10.69 -13.40 -13.31
N GLU A 34 -10.95 -12.18 -12.79
CA GLU A 34 -11.18 -10.96 -13.59
C GLU A 34 -10.06 -9.88 -13.47
N THR A 35 -9.18 -9.95 -12.45
CA THR A 35 -8.19 -8.90 -12.09
C THR A 35 -6.81 -9.10 -12.73
N GLY A 36 -6.78 -9.50 -14.00
CA GLY A 36 -5.55 -9.42 -14.81
C GLY A 36 -5.09 -7.98 -15.08
N ASP A 37 -5.90 -6.97 -14.70
CA ASP A 37 -5.58 -5.57 -14.92
C ASP A 37 -4.76 -4.99 -13.76
N VAL A 38 -3.49 -4.73 -14.06
CA VAL A 38 -2.50 -4.04 -13.24
C VAL A 38 -3.07 -2.79 -12.55
N ASN A 39 -3.96 -2.04 -13.22
CA ASN A 39 -4.54 -0.82 -12.67
C ASN A 39 -5.49 -1.09 -11.49
N ILE A 40 -6.18 -2.23 -11.49
CA ILE A 40 -7.06 -2.62 -10.38
C ILE A 40 -6.20 -2.94 -9.15
N LEU A 41 -5.12 -3.70 -9.33
CA LEU A 41 -4.19 -4.03 -8.24
C LEU A 41 -3.54 -2.77 -7.65
N ILE A 42 -3.11 -1.83 -8.49
CA ILE A 42 -2.56 -0.53 -8.04
C ILE A 42 -3.63 0.27 -7.28
N SER A 43 -4.88 0.27 -7.74
CA SER A 43 -5.98 0.99 -7.08
C SER A 43 -6.35 0.38 -5.73
N ALA A 44 -6.41 -0.94 -5.65
CA ALA A 44 -6.60 -1.68 -4.40
C ALA A 44 -5.47 -1.37 -3.41
N ALA A 45 -4.21 -1.43 -3.86
CA ALA A 45 -3.08 -1.07 -3.04
C ALA A 45 -3.15 0.37 -2.51
N ASN A 46 -3.51 1.34 -3.35
CA ASN A 46 -3.67 2.74 -2.93
C ASN A 46 -4.77 2.91 -1.88
N THR A 47 -5.85 2.14 -1.97
CA THR A 47 -6.94 2.12 -0.98
C THR A 47 -6.46 1.51 0.34
N SER A 48 -5.71 0.41 0.26
CA SER A 48 -5.08 -0.24 1.41
C SER A 48 -4.05 0.68 2.10
N ILE A 49 -3.24 1.44 1.35
CA ILE A 49 -2.34 2.46 1.91
C ILE A 49 -3.15 3.52 2.68
N ALA A 50 -4.20 4.07 2.05
CA ALA A 50 -5.05 5.09 2.68
C ALA A 50 -5.76 4.58 3.95
N SER A 51 -6.11 3.29 3.97
CA SER A 51 -6.75 2.62 5.11
C SER A 51 -5.74 2.09 6.13
N GLY A 52 -4.44 2.27 5.89
CA GLY A 52 -3.39 1.82 6.79
C GLY A 52 -3.12 0.31 6.78
N LYS A 53 -3.66 -0.42 5.81
CA LYS A 53 -3.47 -1.86 5.58
C LYS A 53 -2.21 -2.11 4.74
N LEU A 54 -1.04 -1.80 5.30
CA LEU A 54 0.22 -1.72 4.54
C LEU A 54 0.69 -3.08 3.99
N SER A 55 0.39 -4.19 4.69
CA SER A 55 0.72 -5.53 4.20
C SER A 55 -0.12 -5.94 2.99
N GLU A 56 -1.43 -5.64 3.00
CA GLU A 56 -2.32 -5.86 1.85
C GLU A 56 -1.86 -5.02 0.65
N ALA A 57 -1.56 -3.73 0.88
CA ALA A 57 -1.02 -2.86 -0.15
C ALA A 57 0.26 -3.39 -0.78
N LYS A 58 1.21 -3.89 0.03
CA LYS A 58 2.45 -4.47 -0.48
C LYS A 58 2.18 -5.69 -1.36
N ARG A 59 1.33 -6.61 -0.90
CA ARG A 59 0.96 -7.82 -1.65
C ARG A 59 0.39 -7.46 -3.03
N ASP A 60 -0.52 -6.49 -3.08
CA ASP A 60 -1.19 -6.14 -4.33
C ASP A 60 -0.24 -5.40 -5.29
N LEU A 61 0.66 -4.54 -4.78
CA LEU A 61 1.72 -3.95 -5.61
C LEU A 61 2.72 -4.97 -6.13
N ASP A 62 3.11 -5.96 -5.32
CA ASP A 62 4.03 -7.01 -5.77
C ASP A 62 3.39 -7.88 -6.86
N LYS A 63 2.09 -8.18 -6.75
CA LYS A 63 1.33 -8.85 -7.82
C LYS A 63 1.27 -7.99 -9.10
N ALA A 64 1.00 -6.69 -8.96
CA ALA A 64 0.96 -5.77 -10.09
C ALA A 64 2.33 -5.67 -10.78
N ALA A 65 3.41 -5.56 -10.01
CA ALA A 65 4.77 -5.49 -10.52
C ALA A 65 5.13 -6.74 -11.33
N LYS A 66 4.74 -7.92 -10.86
CA LYS A 66 4.93 -9.18 -11.59
C LYS A 66 4.16 -9.20 -12.91
N GLN A 67 2.90 -8.78 -12.93
CA GLN A 67 2.11 -8.69 -14.17
C GLN A 67 2.68 -7.67 -15.17
N ILE A 68 3.20 -6.54 -14.68
CA ILE A 68 3.89 -5.53 -15.51
C ILE A 68 5.15 -6.15 -16.16
N GLU A 69 5.94 -6.89 -15.37
CA GLU A 69 7.14 -7.55 -15.87
C GLU A 69 6.80 -8.60 -16.95
N GLU A 70 5.76 -9.41 -16.72
CA GLU A 70 5.31 -10.44 -17.66
C GLU A 70 4.73 -9.85 -18.96
N SER A 71 4.02 -8.72 -18.87
CA SER A 71 3.44 -8.04 -20.04
C SER A 71 4.41 -7.15 -20.81
N GLY A 72 5.52 -6.73 -20.16
CA GLY A 72 6.46 -5.74 -20.71
C GLY A 72 5.88 -4.32 -20.78
N GLU A 73 4.72 -4.08 -20.20
CA GLU A 73 4.10 -2.75 -20.18
C GLU A 73 4.92 -1.77 -19.34
N LYS A 74 4.88 -0.49 -19.70
CA LYS A 74 5.44 0.56 -18.85
C LYS A 74 4.32 1.20 -18.05
N VAL A 75 4.30 0.93 -16.74
CA VAL A 75 3.34 1.52 -15.81
C VAL A 75 4.07 2.36 -14.75
N PRO A 76 4.52 3.59 -15.06
CA PRO A 76 5.24 4.45 -14.10
C PRO A 76 4.48 4.67 -12.79
N ALA A 77 3.14 4.68 -12.84
CA ALA A 77 2.29 4.92 -11.68
C ALA A 77 2.54 3.95 -10.51
N ILE A 78 3.02 2.72 -10.78
CA ILE A 78 3.34 1.75 -9.72
C ILE A 78 4.47 2.26 -8.80
N LYS A 79 5.43 3.02 -9.35
CA LYS A 79 6.54 3.61 -8.58
C LYS A 79 6.01 4.60 -7.54
N TYR A 80 5.08 5.47 -7.94
CA TYR A 80 4.43 6.40 -7.01
C TYR A 80 3.66 5.67 -5.89
N SER A 81 3.00 4.55 -6.19
CA SER A 81 2.30 3.76 -5.17
C SER A 81 3.27 3.05 -4.21
N TYR A 82 4.39 2.50 -4.69
CA TYR A 82 5.44 1.96 -3.82
C TYR A 82 6.06 3.06 -2.94
N ALA A 83 6.30 4.25 -3.49
CA ALA A 83 6.82 5.38 -2.73
C ALA A 83 5.92 5.73 -1.54
N ARG A 84 4.60 5.83 -1.79
CA ARG A 84 3.58 6.08 -0.75
C ARG A 84 3.49 4.95 0.27
N LEU A 85 3.65 3.70 -0.16
CA LEU A 85 3.68 2.55 0.75
C LEU A 85 4.85 2.66 1.72
N TYR A 86 6.05 2.89 1.21
CA TYR A 86 7.24 3.00 2.05
C TYR A 86 7.21 4.22 2.96
N ASP A 87 6.72 5.37 2.48
CA ASP A 87 6.50 6.57 3.30
C ASP A 87 5.49 6.29 4.45
N ALA A 88 4.42 5.53 4.17
CA ALA A 88 3.47 5.12 5.21
C ALA A 88 4.05 4.11 6.21
N MET A 89 4.92 3.20 5.76
CA MET A 89 5.66 2.29 6.63
C MET A 89 6.66 3.05 7.50
N ALA A 90 7.39 4.01 6.95
CA ALA A 90 8.35 4.85 7.66
C ALA A 90 7.70 5.59 8.83
N LYS A 91 6.49 6.12 8.63
CA LYS A 91 5.69 6.77 9.70
C LYS A 91 5.31 5.83 10.85
N ARG A 92 5.39 4.50 10.65
CA ARG A 92 5.08 3.48 11.67
C ARG A 92 6.31 2.78 12.22
N ALA A 93 7.49 3.04 11.65
CA ALA A 93 8.76 2.46 12.06
C ALA A 93 9.04 2.77 13.54
N LYS A 94 9.68 1.82 14.23
CA LYS A 94 9.94 1.92 15.67
C LYS A 94 11.34 2.42 16.00
N SER A 95 12.26 2.34 15.05
CA SER A 95 13.62 2.86 15.22
C SER A 95 13.96 3.89 14.14
N PRO A 96 14.87 4.84 14.42
CA PRO A 96 15.38 5.76 13.43
C PRO A 96 15.98 5.05 12.21
N GLU A 97 16.72 3.96 12.42
CA GLU A 97 17.35 3.19 11.34
C GLU A 97 16.33 2.53 10.42
N GLU A 98 15.27 1.94 10.99
CA GLU A 98 14.17 1.38 10.21
C GLU A 98 13.45 2.47 9.42
N ARG A 99 13.22 3.63 10.05
CA ARG A 99 12.59 4.78 9.40
C ARG A 99 13.44 5.28 8.23
N ILE A 100 14.73 5.49 8.43
CA ILE A 100 15.68 5.91 7.38
C ILE A 100 15.64 4.92 6.22
N GLY A 101 15.79 3.61 6.47
CA GLY A 101 15.80 2.61 5.39
C GLY A 101 14.48 2.52 4.62
N LEU A 102 13.34 2.88 5.22
CA LEU A 102 12.06 2.99 4.54
C LEU A 102 11.92 4.30 3.77
N LEU A 103 12.42 5.41 4.32
CA LEU A 103 12.45 6.72 3.66
C LEU A 103 13.34 6.70 2.41
N GLU A 104 14.52 6.07 2.47
CA GLU A 104 15.40 5.90 1.30
C GLU A 104 14.70 5.13 0.17
N LYS A 105 13.95 4.07 0.52
CA LYS A 105 13.13 3.33 -0.45
C LYS A 105 12.00 4.19 -1.00
N ALA A 106 11.36 4.99 -0.17
CA ALA A 106 10.30 5.90 -0.62
C ALA A 106 10.86 6.94 -1.60
N GLN A 107 11.98 7.57 -1.26
CA GLN A 107 12.70 8.55 -2.07
C GLN A 107 13.04 7.99 -3.44
N GLN A 108 13.71 6.83 -3.49
CA GLN A 108 14.09 6.17 -4.74
C GLN A 108 12.89 5.95 -5.67
N GLN A 109 11.74 5.58 -5.11
CA GLN A 109 10.52 5.33 -5.87
C GLN A 109 9.85 6.64 -6.32
N TYR A 110 9.87 7.69 -5.50
CA TYR A 110 9.42 9.03 -5.91
C TYR A 110 10.26 9.59 -7.04
N ASP A 111 11.59 9.46 -6.97
CA ASP A 111 12.52 9.90 -8.03
C ASP A 111 12.29 9.12 -9.33
N ALA A 112 12.18 7.78 -9.23
CA ALA A 112 11.89 6.94 -10.38
C ALA A 112 10.56 7.30 -11.05
N PHE A 113 9.53 7.62 -10.25
CA PHE A 113 8.27 8.14 -10.77
C PHE A 113 8.43 9.53 -11.38
N ALA A 114 9.17 10.44 -10.75
CA ALA A 114 9.37 11.79 -11.24
C ALA A 114 10.18 11.86 -12.55
N ALA A 115 10.99 10.85 -12.82
CA ALA A 115 11.76 10.70 -14.06
C ALA A 115 10.93 10.16 -15.23
N THR A 116 9.90 9.35 -14.96
CA THR A 116 9.16 8.60 -16.01
C THR A 116 7.66 8.87 -16.05
N GLY A 117 7.12 9.52 -15.03
CA GLY A 117 5.71 9.86 -14.88
C GLY A 117 5.33 11.18 -15.55
N ALA A 118 4.05 11.53 -15.47
CA ALA A 118 3.50 12.75 -16.05
C ALA A 118 2.45 13.40 -15.14
N GLY A 119 2.22 14.70 -15.35
CA GLY A 119 1.16 15.47 -14.68
C GLY A 119 1.50 15.94 -13.27
N ALA A 120 0.49 16.47 -12.56
CA ALA A 120 0.65 17.13 -11.26
C ALA A 120 1.24 16.25 -10.14
N LYS A 121 1.16 14.92 -10.29
CA LYS A 121 1.76 13.99 -9.33
C LYS A 121 3.30 14.01 -9.38
N VAL A 122 3.91 14.37 -10.52
CA VAL A 122 5.38 14.46 -10.65
C VAL A 122 5.93 15.58 -9.78
N ALA A 123 5.29 16.75 -9.77
CA ALA A 123 5.70 17.87 -8.91
C ALA A 123 5.64 17.47 -7.42
N ARG A 124 4.53 16.84 -7.00
CA ARG A 124 4.38 16.33 -5.62
C ARG A 124 5.39 15.25 -5.27
N ALA A 125 5.76 14.40 -6.22
CA ALA A 125 6.76 13.37 -5.98
C ALA A 125 8.15 13.97 -5.76
N ARG A 126 8.52 15.00 -6.53
CA ARG A 126 9.79 15.74 -6.33
C ARG A 126 9.82 16.45 -4.99
N GLU A 127 8.78 17.23 -4.71
CA GLU A 127 8.62 17.92 -3.42
C GLU A 127 8.76 16.95 -2.24
N ARG A 128 8.03 15.81 -2.28
CA ARG A 128 8.14 14.82 -1.20
C ARG A 128 9.51 14.14 -1.17
N SER A 129 10.18 13.95 -2.30
CA SER A 129 11.54 13.39 -2.35
C SER A 129 12.55 14.33 -1.69
N ASP A 130 12.41 15.63 -1.90
CA ASP A 130 13.24 16.66 -1.28
C ASP A 130 12.99 16.71 0.24
N GLU A 131 11.72 16.73 0.68
CA GLU A 131 11.36 16.65 2.09
C GLU A 131 11.91 15.38 2.78
N ILE A 132 11.92 14.24 2.08
CA ILE A 132 12.49 13.00 2.61
C ILE A 132 14.01 13.12 2.79
N THR A 133 14.70 13.84 1.90
CA THR A 133 16.14 14.08 2.03
C THR A 133 16.45 14.82 3.33
N GLU A 134 15.67 15.88 3.62
CA GLU A 134 15.79 16.64 4.85
C GLU A 134 15.46 15.78 6.07
N GLU A 135 14.36 15.00 6.02
CA GLU A 135 13.95 14.10 7.09
C GLU A 135 15.03 13.04 7.41
N ILE A 136 15.69 12.48 6.38
CA ILE A 136 16.81 11.54 6.57
C ILE A 136 18.01 12.24 7.22
N ALA A 137 18.37 13.44 6.77
CA ALA A 137 19.49 14.20 7.34
C ALA A 137 19.27 14.49 8.84
N GLU A 138 18.06 14.92 9.21
CA GLU A 138 17.67 15.16 10.60
C GLU A 138 17.76 13.87 11.45
N LEU A 139 17.25 12.75 10.93
CA LEU A 139 17.30 11.46 11.62
C LEU A 139 18.73 10.92 11.79
N GLN A 140 19.64 11.29 10.90
CA GLN A 140 21.06 10.95 10.98
C GLN A 140 21.86 11.90 11.88
N GLY A 141 21.23 12.94 12.45
CA GLY A 141 21.87 13.92 13.31
C GLY A 141 22.63 15.02 12.55
N GLY A 142 22.41 15.15 11.24
CA GLY A 142 22.80 16.33 10.48
C GLY A 142 21.82 17.45 10.75
N ALA A 143 22.20 18.44 11.55
CA ALA A 143 21.43 19.68 11.65
C ALA A 143 21.43 20.42 10.29
N PRO A 144 20.35 21.11 9.90
CA PRO A 144 20.28 21.89 8.67
C PRO A 144 21.33 23.01 8.61
#